data_AF-A0A6V7YA26-F1
#
_entry.id   AF-A0A6V7YA26-F1
#
_cell.length_a   1.000
_cell.length_b   1.000
_cell.length_c   1.000
_cell.angle_alpha   90.00
_cell.angle_beta   90.00
_cell.angle_gamma   90.00
#
_symmetry.space_group_name_H-M   'P 1'
#
loop_
_entity.id
_entity.type
_entity.pdbx_description
1 polymer ?
#
loop_
_entity_poly.entity_id
_entity_poly.type
_entity_poly.pdbx_seq_one_letter_code
_entity_poly.pdbx_strand_id
1 'polypeptide(L)'
;MVVLSTPGRVDGFTLDPSIGEFILTNPAMKVPKKGKIYSINEGYAKKWSKGITEYIYSRKFPESGKSAYGQRYVGSMVADVHRTLLYGAFLYAQNGKLRLLYECNPMAFIMENAGGLASHGKGPILDIHPTTIHQRTPIFLVQKRMLKNVLDFYKNMINFK
;
A
#
# COMPACT_ATOMS: atom_id res chain seq x y z
N MET A 1 -6.28 -16.16 -8.34
CA MET A 1 -6.71 -14.92 -9.00
C MET A 1 -5.50 -14.25 -9.63
N VAL A 2 -5.66 -13.69 -10.83
CA VAL A 2 -4.74 -12.78 -11.51
C VAL A 2 -5.36 -11.39 -11.47
N VAL A 3 -4.59 -10.38 -11.06
CA VAL A 3 -5.00 -8.97 -11.18
C VAL A 3 -4.15 -8.35 -12.27
N LEU A 4 -4.80 -7.82 -13.29
CA LEU A 4 -4.15 -7.18 -14.44
C LEU A 4 -4.46 -5.69 -14.44
N SER A 5 -3.45 -4.88 -14.76
CA SER A 5 -3.61 -3.45 -14.93
C SER A 5 -3.09 -3.01 -16.29
N THR A 6 -3.88 -2.19 -16.97
CA THR A 6 -3.47 -1.37 -18.11
C THR A 6 -3.70 0.11 -17.74
N PRO A 7 -3.21 1.08 -18.52
CA PRO A 7 -3.49 2.48 -18.23
C PRO A 7 -5.00 2.73 -18.03
N GLY A 8 -5.36 3.30 -16.88
CA GLY A 8 -6.73 3.64 -16.49
C GLY A 8 -7.62 2.49 -15.99
N ARG A 9 -7.16 1.23 -16.05
CA ARG A 9 -8.01 0.06 -15.79
C ARG A 9 -7.30 -1.02 -14.98
N VAL A 10 -8.04 -1.62 -14.05
CA VAL A 10 -7.62 -2.78 -13.25
C VAL A 10 -8.75 -3.80 -13.26
N ASP A 11 -8.45 -5.05 -13.55
CA ASP A 11 -9.43 -6.15 -13.54
C ASP A 11 -8.86 -7.36 -12.81
N GLY A 12 -9.75 -8.08 -12.11
CA GLY A 12 -9.46 -9.34 -11.44
C GLY A 12 -10.07 -10.52 -12.17
N PHE A 13 -9.24 -11.52 -12.43
CA PHE A 13 -9.61 -12.78 -13.08
C PHE A 13 -9.37 -13.94 -12.12
N THR A 14 -10.34 -14.83 -11.97
CA THR A 14 -10.21 -16.01 -11.10
C THR A 14 -10.03 -17.24 -11.98
N LEU A 15 -9.08 -18.09 -11.62
CA LEU A 15 -8.85 -19.35 -12.32
C LEU A 15 -10.03 -20.28 -12.05
N ASP A 16 -10.69 -20.73 -13.10
CA ASP A 16 -11.55 -21.90 -13.04
C ASP A 16 -10.69 -23.15 -13.31
N PRO A 17 -10.41 -23.98 -12.28
CA PRO A 17 -9.54 -25.13 -12.43
C PRO A 17 -10.17 -26.25 -13.27
N SER A 18 -11.48 -26.24 -13.50
CA SER A 18 -12.16 -27.29 -14.27
C SER A 18 -11.89 -27.17 -15.78
N ILE A 19 -11.65 -25.95 -16.26
CA ILE A 19 -11.40 -25.65 -17.67
C ILE A 19 -10.01 -25.05 -17.91
N GLY A 20 -9.30 -24.63 -16.85
CA GLY A 20 -7.95 -24.06 -16.95
C GLY A 20 -7.92 -22.61 -17.43
N GLU A 21 -9.04 -21.88 -17.33
CA GLU A 21 -9.17 -20.51 -17.82
C GLU A 21 -9.29 -19.47 -16.70
N PHE A 22 -8.76 -18.28 -16.94
CA PHE A 22 -8.91 -17.13 -16.05
C PHE A 22 -10.17 -16.34 -16.42
N ILE A 23 -11.21 -16.44 -15.60
CA ILE A 23 -12.51 -15.81 -15.83
C ILE A 23 -12.55 -14.43 -15.17
N LEU A 24 -12.99 -13.41 -15.92
CA LEU A 24 -13.20 -12.07 -15.38
C LEU A 24 -14.27 -12.12 -14.28
N THR A 25 -13.87 -11.84 -13.04
CA THR A 25 -14.72 -11.93 -11.85
C THR A 25 -14.83 -10.61 -11.10
N ASN A 26 -13.86 -9.71 -11.27
CA ASN A 26 -13.86 -8.38 -10.67
C ASN A 26 -13.53 -7.33 -11.74
N PRO A 27 -14.52 -6.90 -12.55
CA PRO A 27 -14.29 -5.87 -13.55
C PRO A 27 -14.05 -4.50 -12.90
N ALA A 28 -13.18 -3.69 -13.53
CA ALA A 28 -12.97 -2.29 -13.17
C ALA A 28 -12.74 -2.05 -11.65
N MET A 29 -11.85 -2.84 -11.05
CA MET A 29 -11.51 -2.76 -9.62
C MET A 29 -11.10 -1.34 -9.24
N LYS A 30 -11.64 -0.85 -8.12
CA LYS A 30 -11.27 0.44 -7.54
C LYS A 30 -10.97 0.28 -6.06
N VAL A 31 -9.93 0.97 -5.60
CA VAL A 31 -9.61 1.04 -4.18
C VAL A 31 -10.77 1.76 -3.45
N PRO A 32 -11.31 1.20 -2.36
CA PRO A 32 -12.36 1.85 -1.59
C PRO A 32 -11.96 3.25 -1.11
N LYS A 33 -12.93 4.17 -1.01
CA LYS A 33 -12.69 5.56 -0.55
C LYS A 33 -12.39 5.69 0.94
N LYS A 34 -12.76 4.67 1.73
CA LYS A 34 -12.57 4.60 3.19
C LYS A 34 -12.14 3.18 3.55
N GLY A 35 -11.25 3.05 4.53
CA GLY A 35 -10.74 1.78 5.02
C GLY A 35 -10.33 1.94 6.48
N LYS A 36 -10.54 0.89 7.28
CA LYS A 36 -10.19 0.86 8.72
C LYS A 36 -9.15 -0.22 9.02
N ILE A 37 -8.23 -0.45 8.09
CA ILE A 37 -7.16 -1.44 8.22
C ILE A 37 -5.82 -0.76 8.10
N TYR A 38 -4.86 -1.17 8.92
CA TYR A 38 -3.45 -0.88 8.70
C TYR A 38 -2.65 -2.18 8.61
N SER A 39 -1.66 -2.20 7.72
CA SER A 39 -0.84 -3.34 7.35
C SER A 39 0.63 -2.97 7.41
N ILE A 40 1.28 -3.35 8.52
CA ILE A 40 2.67 -3.06 8.82
C ILE A 40 3.23 -4.15 9.72
N ASN A 41 4.51 -4.49 9.56
CA ASN A 41 5.20 -5.38 10.48
C ASN A 41 5.57 -4.63 11.77
N GLU A 42 4.79 -4.85 12.82
CA GLU A 42 5.00 -4.26 14.16
C GLU A 42 6.29 -4.73 14.85
N GLY A 43 6.89 -5.84 14.42
CA GLY A 43 8.20 -6.27 14.91
C GLY A 43 9.33 -5.29 14.61
N TYR A 44 9.13 -4.34 13.68
CA TYR A 44 10.08 -3.26 13.41
C TYR A 44 9.78 -1.96 14.16
N ALA A 45 8.87 -1.96 15.15
CA ALA A 45 8.46 -0.74 15.86
C ALA A 45 9.62 0.12 16.36
N LYS A 46 10.67 -0.50 16.91
CA LYS A 46 11.89 0.19 17.37
C LYS A 46 12.65 0.93 16.26
N LYS A 47 12.48 0.51 15.01
CA LYS A 47 13.15 1.07 13.82
C LYS A 47 12.27 2.06 13.07
N TRP A 48 11.02 2.27 13.46
CA TRP A 48 10.14 3.20 12.79
C TRP A 48 10.55 4.65 13.06
N SER A 49 10.37 5.50 12.06
CA SER A 49 10.42 6.95 12.27
C SER A 49 9.31 7.40 13.21
N LYS A 50 9.53 8.49 13.95
CA LYS A 50 8.55 9.10 14.85
C LYS A 50 7.16 9.25 14.21
N GLY A 51 7.09 9.76 12.98
CA GLY A 51 5.83 9.93 12.26
C GLY A 51 5.04 8.63 12.02
N ILE A 52 5.73 7.52 11.71
CA ILE A 52 5.07 6.22 11.56
C ILE A 52 4.57 5.72 12.91
N THR A 53 5.38 5.87 13.96
CA THR A 53 4.98 5.52 15.32
C THR A 53 3.73 6.28 15.76
N GLU A 54 3.71 7.61 15.57
CA GLU A 54 2.55 8.47 15.88
C GLU A 54 1.33 8.12 15.03
N TYR A 55 1.53 7.88 13.73
CA TYR A 55 0.43 7.49 12.84
C TYR A 55 -0.19 6.18 13.32
N ILE A 56 0.61 5.13 13.56
CA ILE A 56 0.09 3.83 14.04
C ILE A 56 -0.56 3.96 15.41
N TYR A 57 0.03 4.76 16.32
CA TYR A 57 -0.58 5.05 17.62
C TYR A 57 -1.97 5.67 17.47
N SER A 58 -2.13 6.69 16.60
CA SER A 58 -3.43 7.33 16.32
C SER A 58 -4.48 6.39 15.73
N ARG A 59 -4.06 5.27 15.10
CA ARG A 59 -4.97 4.24 14.57
C ARG A 59 -5.38 3.21 15.61
N LYS A 60 -4.50 2.92 16.57
CA LYS A 60 -4.77 2.03 17.71
C LYS A 60 -5.61 2.71 18.79
N PHE A 61 -5.28 3.95 19.09
CA PHE A 61 -5.88 4.77 20.14
C PHE A 61 -6.45 6.06 19.53
N PRO A 62 -7.52 5.96 18.73
CA PRO A 62 -8.13 7.14 18.13
C PRO A 62 -8.85 7.99 19.18
N GLU A 63 -9.07 9.26 18.85
CA GLU A 63 -9.88 10.18 19.66
C GLU A 63 -11.29 9.63 19.94
N SER A 64 -11.91 10.12 21.02
CA SER A 64 -13.27 9.74 21.43
C SER A 64 -14.27 9.84 20.27
N GLY A 65 -15.13 8.84 20.13
CA GLY A 65 -16.13 8.74 19.06
C GLY A 65 -15.62 8.11 17.75
N LYS A 66 -14.33 7.74 17.66
CA LYS A 66 -13.78 7.00 16.50
C LYS A 66 -13.39 5.58 16.90
N SER A 67 -13.60 4.62 15.98
CA SER A 67 -13.20 3.22 16.18
C SER A 67 -11.73 3.02 15.81
N ALA A 68 -11.02 2.20 16.59
CA ALA A 68 -9.67 1.76 16.25
C ALA A 68 -9.65 1.03 14.89
N TYR A 69 -8.50 1.06 14.23
CA TYR A 69 -8.30 0.33 12.97
C TYR A 69 -7.91 -1.11 13.29
N GLY A 70 -8.36 -2.05 12.45
CA GLY A 70 -7.88 -3.42 12.49
C GLY A 70 -6.45 -3.53 11.99
N GLN A 71 -5.60 -4.23 12.73
CA GLN A 71 -4.28 -4.65 12.24
C GLN A 71 -4.44 -5.90 11.37
N ARG A 72 -3.86 -5.90 10.17
CA ARG A 72 -3.72 -7.11 9.35
C ARG A 72 -2.37 -7.09 8.67
N TYR A 73 -1.55 -8.11 8.92
CA TYR A 73 -0.26 -8.28 8.25
C TYR A 73 -0.06 -9.77 7.94
N VAL A 74 -0.22 -10.14 6.67
CA VAL A 74 -0.01 -11.53 6.22
C VAL A 74 1.49 -11.84 6.12
N GLY A 75 2.30 -10.82 5.83
CA GLY A 75 3.74 -10.99 5.59
C GLY A 75 4.10 -11.33 4.15
N SER A 76 3.08 -11.47 3.29
CA SER A 76 3.20 -11.56 1.84
C SER A 76 2.69 -10.27 1.20
N MET A 77 3.57 -9.58 0.45
CA MET A 77 3.22 -8.31 -0.18
C MET A 77 1.99 -8.46 -1.09
N VAL A 78 1.94 -9.52 -1.91
CA VAL A 78 0.82 -9.76 -2.83
C VAL A 78 -0.51 -9.89 -2.07
N ALA A 79 -0.53 -10.64 -0.96
CA ALA A 79 -1.75 -10.83 -0.17
C ALA A 79 -2.18 -9.53 0.54
N ASP A 80 -1.22 -8.78 1.09
CA ASP A 80 -1.49 -7.53 1.78
C ASP A 80 -1.95 -6.42 0.80
N VAL A 81 -1.37 -6.35 -0.39
CA VAL A 81 -1.80 -5.42 -1.45
C VAL A 81 -3.16 -5.81 -2.00
N HIS A 82 -3.41 -7.09 -2.27
CA HIS A 82 -4.70 -7.55 -2.77
C HIS A 82 -5.84 -7.21 -1.81
N ARG A 83 -5.63 -7.40 -0.49
CA ARG A 83 -6.57 -6.96 0.54
C ARG A 83 -6.74 -5.43 0.56
N THR A 84 -5.65 -4.69 0.40
CA THR A 84 -5.66 -3.21 0.35
C THR A 84 -6.48 -2.71 -0.83
N LEU A 85 -6.37 -3.38 -1.99
CA LEU A 85 -7.12 -3.08 -3.20
C LEU A 85 -8.63 -3.32 -3.02
N LEU A 86 -9.02 -4.41 -2.35
CA LEU A 86 -10.43 -4.78 -2.17
C LEU A 86 -11.13 -4.07 -1.01
N TYR A 87 -10.46 -3.94 0.14
CA TYR A 87 -11.08 -3.45 1.38
C TYR A 87 -10.59 -2.07 1.81
N GLY A 88 -9.50 -1.61 1.20
CA GLY A 88 -8.90 -0.36 1.59
C GLY A 88 -8.10 -0.45 2.88
N ALA A 89 -6.81 -0.14 2.80
CA ALA A 89 -5.93 -0.14 3.96
C ALA A 89 -4.84 0.93 3.82
N PHE A 90 -4.23 1.24 4.94
CA PHE A 90 -2.86 1.76 4.96
C PHE A 90 -1.90 0.57 4.91
N LEU A 91 -1.02 0.51 3.92
CA LEU A 91 0.06 -0.46 3.88
C LEU A 91 1.40 0.27 3.85
N TYR A 92 2.30 -0.13 4.75
CA TYR A 92 3.67 0.36 4.77
C TYR A 92 4.68 -0.77 4.85
N ALA A 93 5.66 -0.73 3.95
CA ALA A 93 6.87 -1.51 4.05
C ALA A 93 8.07 -0.56 4.17
N GLN A 94 8.87 -0.79 5.21
CA GLN A 94 10.06 0.00 5.51
C GLN A 94 11.14 -0.14 4.43
N ASN A 95 12.00 0.88 4.35
CA ASN A 95 13.14 0.92 3.45
C ASN A 95 14.01 -0.35 3.58
N GLY A 96 14.53 -0.82 2.44
CA GLY A 96 15.45 -1.95 2.38
C GLY A 96 14.80 -3.33 2.32
N LYS A 97 13.46 -3.46 2.32
CA LYS A 97 12.79 -4.77 2.19
C LYS A 97 12.42 -5.15 0.75
N LEU A 98 11.81 -4.22 0.01
CA LEU A 98 11.20 -4.48 -1.31
C LEU A 98 12.00 -3.83 -2.43
N ARG A 99 12.07 -4.49 -3.60
CA ARG A 99 12.76 -4.01 -4.79
C ARG A 99 11.84 -3.15 -5.64
N LEU A 100 12.40 -2.06 -6.16
CA LEU A 100 11.70 -1.06 -6.93
C LEU A 100 11.07 -1.66 -8.19
N LEU A 101 11.86 -2.32 -9.03
CA LEU A 101 11.44 -2.71 -10.38
C LEU A 101 10.33 -3.76 -10.43
N TYR A 102 10.37 -4.76 -9.56
CA TYR A 102 9.51 -5.95 -9.68
C TYR A 102 8.67 -6.25 -8.42
N GLU A 103 8.73 -5.39 -7.41
CA GLU A 103 7.80 -5.45 -6.27
C GLU A 103 7.04 -4.12 -6.13
N CYS A 104 7.76 -2.99 -6.03
CA CYS A 104 7.13 -1.69 -5.80
C CYS A 104 6.42 -1.14 -7.05
N ASN A 105 7.09 -1.10 -8.20
CA ASN A 105 6.54 -0.54 -9.44
C ASN A 105 5.28 -1.26 -9.92
N PRO A 106 5.22 -2.61 -9.98
CA PRO A 106 4.00 -3.31 -10.39
C PRO A 106 2.82 -3.03 -9.44
N MET A 107 3.07 -3.05 -8.13
CA MET A 107 2.02 -2.80 -7.13
C MET A 107 1.57 -1.34 -7.11
N ALA A 108 2.48 -0.40 -7.35
CA ALA A 108 2.18 1.01 -7.51
C ALA A 108 1.30 1.26 -8.73
N PHE A 109 1.65 0.67 -9.88
CA PHE A 109 0.88 0.79 -11.11
C PHE A 109 -0.55 0.28 -10.97
N ILE A 110 -0.74 -0.90 -10.33
CA ILE A 110 -2.08 -1.42 -10.02
C ILE A 110 -2.83 -0.45 -9.10
N MET A 111 -2.20 0.00 -8.01
CA MET A 111 -2.86 0.86 -7.03
C MET A 111 -3.30 2.21 -7.61
N GLU A 112 -2.46 2.86 -8.41
CA GLU A 112 -2.77 4.15 -9.03
C GLU A 112 -3.89 4.04 -10.07
N ASN A 113 -3.86 3.01 -10.94
CA ASN A 113 -4.94 2.76 -11.91
C ASN A 113 -6.28 2.38 -11.24
N ALA A 114 -6.22 1.79 -10.04
CA ALA A 114 -7.39 1.53 -9.21
C ALA A 114 -7.85 2.77 -8.40
N GLY A 115 -7.22 3.93 -8.54
CA GLY A 115 -7.58 5.18 -7.85
C GLY A 115 -7.03 5.33 -6.43
N GLY A 116 -6.11 4.43 -6.03
CA GLY A 116 -5.26 4.58 -4.86
C GLY A 116 -4.03 5.44 -5.14
N LEU A 117 -3.08 5.42 -4.22
CA LEU A 117 -1.78 6.10 -4.36
C LEU A 117 -0.66 5.21 -3.87
N ALA A 118 0.51 5.36 -4.49
CA ALA A 118 1.75 4.68 -4.14
C ALA A 118 2.90 5.68 -3.98
N SER A 119 3.52 5.73 -2.80
CA SER A 119 4.58 6.69 -2.51
C SER A 119 5.76 6.05 -1.79
N HIS A 120 6.96 6.57 -1.99
CA HIS A 120 8.14 6.23 -1.18
C HIS A 120 8.37 7.21 -0.01
N GLY A 121 7.38 8.07 0.27
CA GLY A 121 7.41 9.07 1.34
C GLY A 121 7.92 10.45 0.93
N LYS A 122 8.70 10.56 -0.15
CA LYS A 122 9.11 11.87 -0.72
C LYS A 122 8.40 12.21 -2.04
N GLY A 123 7.98 11.20 -2.80
CA GLY A 123 7.25 11.34 -4.06
C GLY A 123 6.55 10.04 -4.46
N PRO A 124 5.95 9.99 -5.66
CA PRO A 124 5.34 8.79 -6.22
C PRO A 124 6.37 7.68 -6.48
N ILE A 125 5.95 6.42 -6.37
CA ILE A 125 6.84 5.28 -6.65
C ILE A 125 7.25 5.24 -8.13
N LEU A 126 6.30 5.52 -9.03
CA LEU A 126 6.50 5.40 -10.47
C LEU A 126 7.42 6.49 -11.06
N ASP A 127 7.69 7.56 -10.31
CA ASP A 127 8.59 8.65 -10.73
C ASP A 127 10.06 8.39 -10.37
N ILE A 128 10.34 7.33 -9.60
CA ILE A 128 11.70 7.00 -9.17
C ILE A 128 12.49 6.47 -10.36
N HIS A 129 13.55 7.19 -10.75
CA HIS A 129 14.51 6.71 -11.72
C HIS A 129 15.43 5.66 -11.04
N PRO A 130 15.39 4.38 -11.47
CA PRO A 130 16.17 3.33 -10.84
C PRO A 130 17.66 3.51 -11.14
N THR A 131 18.52 3.41 -10.13
CA THR A 131 19.99 3.39 -10.28
C THR A 131 20.54 1.99 -10.46
N THR A 132 19.82 0.97 -9.99
CA THR A 132 20.18 -0.45 -10.17
C THR A 132 18.92 -1.31 -10.30
N ILE A 133 19.04 -2.48 -10.93
CA ILE A 133 17.92 -3.41 -11.10
C ILE A 133 17.39 -4.00 -9.77
N HIS A 134 18.20 -3.98 -8.72
CA HIS A 134 17.85 -4.47 -7.39
C HIS A 134 17.69 -3.36 -6.35
N GLN A 135 17.56 -2.10 -6.81
CA GLN A 135 17.32 -0.96 -5.92
C GLN A 135 16.12 -1.24 -5.04
N ARG A 136 16.25 -0.92 -3.75
CA ARG A 136 15.18 -1.05 -2.77
C ARG A 136 14.62 0.31 -2.40
N THR A 137 13.36 0.35 -2.01
CA THR A 137 12.69 1.59 -1.59
C THR A 137 11.63 1.29 -0.54
N PRO A 138 11.36 2.19 0.43
CA PRO A 138 10.13 2.11 1.21
C PRO A 138 8.92 2.28 0.29
N ILE A 139 7.78 1.75 0.69
CA ILE A 139 6.52 1.96 -0.05
C ILE A 139 5.35 2.13 0.90
N PHE A 140 4.54 3.13 0.59
CA PHE A 140 3.22 3.41 1.12
C PHE A 140 2.20 3.12 0.04
N LEU A 141 1.24 2.23 0.30
CA LEU A 141 0.09 2.01 -0.57
C LEU A 141 -1.15 2.37 0.22
N VAL A 142 -1.88 3.38 -0.25
CA VAL A 142 -2.97 4.00 0.52
C VAL A 142 -4.09 4.48 -0.36
N GLN A 143 -5.24 4.72 0.27
CA GLN A 143 -6.34 5.46 -0.35
C GLN A 143 -5.95 6.93 -0.53
N LYS A 144 -6.40 7.56 -1.62
CA LYS A 144 -6.12 8.97 -1.93
C LYS A 144 -6.38 9.94 -0.77
N ARG A 145 -7.47 9.73 -0.02
CA ARG A 145 -7.85 10.55 1.14
C ARG A 145 -6.97 10.34 2.37
N MET A 146 -6.27 9.21 2.47
CA MET A 146 -5.40 8.89 3.61
C MET A 146 -3.98 9.41 3.40
N LEU A 147 -3.56 9.66 2.15
CA LEU A 147 -2.19 10.04 1.86
C LEU A 147 -1.79 11.36 2.51
N LYS A 148 -2.65 12.39 2.49
CA LYS A 148 -2.33 13.67 3.14
C LYS A 148 -2.00 13.46 4.62
N ASN A 149 -2.87 12.77 5.34
CA ASN A 149 -2.64 12.44 6.76
C ASN A 149 -1.32 11.68 6.94
N VAL A 150 -1.07 10.63 6.15
CA VAL A 150 0.16 9.81 6.24
C VAL A 150 1.42 10.63 5.95
N LEU A 151 1.39 11.44 4.89
CA LEU A 151 2.53 12.27 4.50
C LEU A 151 2.74 13.42 5.46
N ASP A 152 1.70 13.95 6.12
CA ASP A 152 1.86 14.97 7.16
C ASP A 152 2.65 14.38 8.35
N PHE A 153 2.36 13.13 8.74
CA PHE A 153 3.17 12.41 9.73
C PHE A 153 4.59 12.12 9.21
N TYR A 154 4.76 11.81 7.92
CA TYR A 154 6.08 11.49 7.34
C TYR A 154 6.96 12.73 7.09
N LYS A 155 6.39 13.88 6.69
CA LYS A 155 7.10 15.14 6.41
C LYS A 155 7.69 15.79 7.66
N ASN A 156 7.14 15.50 8.84
CA ASN A 156 7.76 15.85 10.12
C ASN A 156 9.15 15.19 10.35
N MET A 157 9.64 14.42 9.37
CA MET A 157 11.00 13.85 9.31
C MET A 157 12.01 14.70 8.54
N ILE A 158 11.59 15.71 7.75
CA ILE A 158 12.51 16.51 6.91
C ILE A 158 13.13 17.70 7.68
N ASN A 159 12.62 18.06 8.87
CA ASN A 159 13.16 19.16 9.68
C ASN A 159 14.13 18.73 10.81
N PHE A 160 14.89 17.65 10.63
CA PHE A 160 16.04 17.34 11.49
C PHE A 160 17.17 16.69 10.69
N LYS A 161 17.94 17.55 10.01
CA LYS A 161 19.41 17.68 10.14
C LYS A 161 19.85 18.92 9.38
#